data_AF-A0A2V6WCT7-F1
#
_entry.id   AF-A0A2V6WCT7-F1
#
_cell.length_a   1.000
_cell.length_b   1.000
_cell.length_c   1.000
_cell.angle_alpha   90.00
_cell.angle_beta   90.00
_cell.angle_gamma   90.00
#
_symmetry.space_group_name_H-M   'P 1'
#
loop_
_entity.id
_entity.type
_entity.pdbx_description
1 polymer ?
#
loop_
_entity_poly.entity_id
_entity_poly.type
_entity_poly.pdbx_seq_one_letter_code
_entity_poly.pdbx_strand_id
1 'polypeptide(L)'
;NANITPNTTLTAYAPDGATWRDEYISEKVETKAGWQYPSPDEDWIRGYPQELDDFVDAITMRREPLSGGALARETVEVIYAGYLSAATGRRVDLARA
;
A
#
# COMPACT_ATOMS: atom_id res chain seq x y z
N ASN A 1 -1.01 -13.64 -0.52
CA ASN A 1 -0.66 -12.57 0.44
C ASN A 1 -0.09 -11.41 -0.35
N ALA A 2 -0.75 -10.24 -0.28
CA ALA A 2 -0.20 -9.00 -0.82
C ALA A 2 0.67 -8.35 0.26
N ASN A 3 1.92 -8.03 -0.06
CA ASN A 3 2.91 -7.46 0.86
C ASN A 3 3.19 -6.02 0.42
N ILE A 4 2.34 -5.09 0.83
CA ILE A 4 2.26 -3.73 0.26
C ILE A 4 2.93 -2.72 1.19
N THR A 5 2.45 -2.58 2.43
CA THR A 5 3.03 -1.67 3.43
C THR A 5 2.83 -2.23 4.85
N PRO A 6 3.90 -2.56 5.59
CA PRO A 6 5.29 -2.56 5.16
C PRO A 6 5.56 -3.66 4.11
N ASN A 7 6.57 -3.47 3.26
CA ASN A 7 7.04 -4.50 2.33
C ASN A 7 8.50 -4.87 2.63
N THR A 8 9.04 -5.85 1.90
CA THR A 8 10.39 -6.40 2.12
C THR A 8 11.43 -5.83 1.16
N THR A 9 11.19 -4.65 0.55
CA THR A 9 12.18 -3.99 -0.32
C THR A 9 13.46 -3.65 0.44
N LEU A 10 13.32 -3.26 1.71
CA LEU A 10 14.43 -3.13 2.65
C LEU A 10 14.05 -3.78 3.98
N THR A 11 14.95 -4.58 4.53
CA THR A 11 14.83 -5.18 5.85
C THR A 11 16.08 -4.90 6.65
N ALA A 12 15.93 -4.40 7.87
CA ALA A 12 17.05 -4.09 8.76
C ALA A 12 16.82 -4.73 10.12
N TYR A 13 17.89 -5.18 10.77
CA TYR A 13 17.83 -5.74 12.12
C TYR A 13 18.70 -4.93 13.06
N ALA A 14 18.16 -4.60 14.24
CA ALA A 14 18.92 -4.03 15.35
C ALA A 14 18.83 -4.91 16.60
N PRO A 15 19.95 -5.21 17.26
CA PRO A 15 19.94 -5.97 18.51
C PRO A 15 19.25 -5.22 19.66
N ASP A 16 19.23 -3.88 19.63
CA ASP A 16 18.56 -3.04 20.63
C ASP A 16 18.07 -1.72 20.02
N GLY A 17 17.28 -0.95 20.79
CA GLY A 17 16.71 0.31 20.33
C GLY A 17 17.72 1.46 20.19
N ALA A 18 18.94 1.31 20.72
CA ALA A 18 19.97 2.34 20.65
C ALA A 18 20.84 2.23 19.39
N THR A 19 20.80 1.09 18.70
CA THR A 19 21.63 0.77 17.53
C THR A 19 21.58 1.85 16.46
N TRP A 20 20.39 2.38 16.15
CA TRP A 20 20.19 3.43 15.15
C TRP A 20 19.95 4.82 15.74
N ARG A 21 20.09 4.99 17.06
CA ARG A 21 19.99 6.30 17.76
C ARG A 21 18.77 7.11 17.30
N ASP A 22 19.00 8.25 16.65
CA ASP A 22 17.97 9.22 16.24
C ASP A 22 17.50 9.01 14.80
N GLU A 23 18.03 8.03 14.07
CA GLU A 23 17.67 7.78 12.68
C GLU A 23 16.18 7.49 12.52
N TYR A 24 15.55 8.10 11.52
CA TYR A 24 14.16 7.83 11.19
C TYR A 24 14.04 6.48 10.49
N ILE A 25 13.22 5.57 11.03
CA ILE A 25 13.03 4.22 10.49
C ILE A 25 11.69 4.10 9.75
N SER A 26 10.61 4.48 10.43
CA SER A 26 9.25 4.43 9.90
C SER A 26 8.36 5.33 10.76
N GLU A 27 7.31 5.85 10.16
CA GLU A 27 6.30 6.63 10.85
C GLU A 27 5.72 5.82 12.02
N LYS A 28 5.55 6.48 13.18
CA LYS A 28 4.88 5.91 14.38
C LYS A 28 5.51 4.62 14.93
N VAL A 29 6.79 4.37 14.67
CA VAL A 29 7.48 3.24 15.30
C VAL A 29 7.93 3.60 16.72
N GLU A 30 7.49 2.83 17.71
CA GLU A 30 7.82 3.05 19.14
C GLU A 30 9.22 2.52 19.50
N THR A 31 9.61 1.39 18.92
CA THR A 31 10.91 0.74 19.15
C THR A 31 11.69 0.55 17.86
N LYS A 32 13.01 0.73 17.97
CA LYS A 32 13.99 0.51 16.91
C LYS A 32 14.72 -0.83 17.07
N ALA A 33 14.32 -1.70 18.00
CA ALA A 33 14.92 -3.02 18.16
C ALA A 33 14.21 -4.07 17.29
N GLY A 34 14.93 -5.13 16.90
CA GLY A 34 14.39 -6.24 16.13
C GLY A 34 14.37 -6.00 14.62
N TRP A 35 13.51 -6.74 13.92
CA TRP A 35 13.33 -6.64 12.48
C TRP A 35 12.46 -5.44 12.11
N GLN A 36 13.04 -4.53 11.34
CA GLN A 36 12.36 -3.39 10.75
C GLN A 36 12.24 -3.54 9.24
N TYR A 37 11.23 -2.86 8.69
CA TYR A 37 10.95 -2.78 7.26
C TYR A 37 10.94 -1.31 6.82
N PRO A 38 12.08 -0.60 6.98
CA PRO A 38 12.14 0.83 6.70
C PRO A 38 11.85 1.10 5.23
N SER A 39 11.26 2.27 4.97
CA SER A 39 11.06 2.80 3.64
C SER A 39 12.04 3.96 3.42
N PRO A 40 13.20 3.74 2.75
CA PRO A 40 14.24 4.77 2.60
C PRO A 40 13.73 6.10 2.01
N ASP A 41 12.79 6.00 1.07
CA ASP A 41 12.00 7.12 0.56
C ASP A 41 10.52 6.75 0.71
N GLU A 42 9.94 7.17 1.83
CA GLU A 42 8.59 6.76 2.23
C GLU A 42 7.53 7.27 1.26
N ASP A 43 7.67 8.50 0.75
CA ASP A 43 6.73 9.07 -0.20
C ASP A 43 6.78 8.32 -1.54
N TRP A 44 7.99 8.04 -2.04
CA TRP A 44 8.17 7.27 -3.27
C TRP A 44 7.66 5.84 -3.15
N ILE A 45 7.93 5.17 -2.02
CA ILE A 45 7.51 3.78 -1.79
C ILE A 45 5.99 3.68 -1.62
N ARG A 46 5.35 4.70 -1.03
CA ARG A 46 3.89 4.80 -0.93
C ARG A 46 3.23 5.12 -2.27
N GLY A 47 3.98 5.68 -3.22
CA GLY A 47 3.49 5.98 -4.56
C GLY A 47 2.85 7.36 -4.73
N TYR A 48 2.91 8.22 -3.71
CA TYR A 48 2.28 9.55 -3.75
C TYR A 48 2.79 10.44 -4.89
N PRO A 49 4.11 10.47 -5.20
CA PRO A 49 4.60 11.25 -6.33
C PRO A 49 3.96 10.81 -7.66
N GLN A 50 3.83 9.50 -7.89
CA GLN A 50 3.27 8.93 -9.12
C GLN A 50 1.76 9.14 -9.19
N GLU A 51 1.05 9.07 -8.05
CA GLU A 51 -0.38 9.40 -7.97
C GLU A 51 -0.65 10.85 -8.34
N LEU A 52 0.15 11.78 -7.80
CA LEU A 52 0.03 13.21 -8.12
C LEU A 52 0.41 13.51 -9.57
N ASP A 53 1.45 12.87 -10.09
CA ASP A 53 1.87 12.99 -11.50
C ASP A 53 0.75 12.52 -12.44
N ASP A 54 0.16 11.33 -12.18
CA ASP A 54 -0.98 10.83 -12.96
C ASP A 54 -2.19 11.77 -12.91
N PHE A 55 -2.48 12.33 -11.73
CA PHE A 55 -3.58 13.28 -11.56
C PHE A 55 -3.39 14.54 -12.41
N VAL A 56 -2.20 15.14 -12.36
CA VAL A 56 -1.87 16.34 -13.15
C VAL A 56 -1.90 16.02 -14.64
N ASP A 57 -1.30 14.91 -15.06
CA ASP A 57 -1.28 14.49 -16.46
C ASP A 57 -2.68 14.18 -17.00
N ALA A 58 -3.53 13.51 -16.21
CA ALA A 58 -4.92 13.21 -16.61
C ALA A 58 -5.68 14.49 -16.98
N ILE A 59 -5.52 15.54 -16.16
CA ILE A 59 -6.16 16.85 -16.39
C ILE A 59 -5.55 17.54 -17.62
N THR A 60 -4.22 17.67 -17.67
CA THR A 60 -3.55 18.45 -18.71
C THR A 60 -3.66 17.80 -20.09
N MET A 61 -3.59 16.47 -20.16
CA MET A 61 -3.68 15.70 -21.41
C MET A 61 -5.13 15.30 -21.76
N ARG A 62 -6.11 15.59 -20.90
CA ARG A 62 -7.52 15.20 -21.07
C ARG A 62 -7.69 13.70 -21.30
N ARG A 63 -6.98 12.90 -20.52
CA ARG A 63 -7.09 11.43 -20.51
C ARG A 63 -7.74 10.98 -19.20
N GLU A 64 -8.27 9.77 -19.19
CA GLU A 64 -8.68 9.15 -17.93
C GLU A 64 -7.46 8.90 -17.02
N PRO A 65 -7.62 9.03 -15.69
CA PRO A 65 -6.59 8.63 -14.74
C PRO A 65 -6.37 7.12 -14.82
N LEU A 66 -5.15 6.67 -14.49
CA LEU A 66 -4.82 5.24 -14.47
C LEU A 66 -5.67 4.47 -13.44
N SER A 67 -6.01 5.14 -12.33
CA SER A 67 -6.80 4.58 -11.23
C SER A 67 -8.10 5.37 -11.02
N GLY A 68 -9.00 5.32 -12.01
CA GLY A 68 -10.28 6.03 -11.99
C GLY A 68 -11.38 5.37 -11.14
N GLY A 69 -12.55 6.02 -11.09
CA GLY A 69 -13.67 5.59 -10.23
C GLY A 69 -14.25 4.21 -10.56
N ALA A 70 -14.22 3.78 -11.83
CA ALA A 70 -14.66 2.45 -12.23
C ALA A 70 -13.77 1.36 -11.60
N LEU A 71 -12.44 1.52 -11.70
CA LEU A 71 -11.48 0.61 -11.07
C LEU A 71 -11.62 0.62 -9.54
N ALA A 72 -11.87 1.78 -8.93
CA ALA A 72 -12.09 1.89 -7.49
C ALA A 72 -13.32 1.08 -7.05
N ARG A 73 -14.43 1.20 -7.78
CA ARG A 73 -15.66 0.42 -7.51
C ARG A 73 -15.40 -1.08 -7.63
N GLU A 74 -14.80 -1.53 -8.72
CA GLU A 74 -14.48 -2.95 -8.94
C GLU A 74 -13.56 -3.50 -7.85
N THR A 75 -12.57 -2.72 -7.44
CA THR A 75 -11.66 -3.09 -6.34
C THR A 75 -12.43 -3.32 -5.04
N VAL A 76 -13.35 -2.41 -4.68
CA VAL A 76 -14.19 -2.54 -3.48
C VAL A 76 -15.13 -3.76 -3.58
N GLU A 77 -15.73 -4.01 -4.75
CA GLU A 77 -16.58 -5.16 -4.99
C GLU A 77 -15.82 -6.49 -4.80
N VAL A 78 -14.59 -6.58 -5.32
CA VAL A 78 -13.71 -7.75 -5.14
C VAL A 78 -13.34 -7.96 -3.67
N ILE A 79 -12.94 -6.89 -2.97
CA ILE A 79 -12.61 -6.96 -1.53
C ILE A 79 -13.83 -7.45 -0.74
N TYR A 80 -15.00 -6.87 -0.99
CA TYR A 80 -16.23 -7.23 -0.30
C TYR A 80 -16.65 -8.68 -0.59
N ALA A 81 -16.57 -9.13 -1.85
CA ALA A 81 -16.85 -10.50 -2.22
C ALA A 81 -15.94 -11.50 -1.49
N GLY A 82 -14.66 -11.14 -1.27
CA GLY A 82 -13.74 -11.93 -0.45
C GLY A 82 -14.23 -12.09 0.99
N TYR A 83 -14.63 -10.99 1.65
CA TYR A 83 -15.20 -11.04 2.99
C TYR A 83 -16.51 -11.83 3.06
N LEU A 84 -17.41 -11.63 2.10
CA LEU A 84 -18.69 -12.34 2.03
C LEU A 84 -18.48 -13.85 1.81
N SER A 85 -17.53 -14.23 0.96
CA SER A 85 -17.14 -15.61 0.74
C SER A 85 -16.65 -16.26 2.02
N ALA A 86 -15.74 -15.58 2.76
CA ALA A 86 -15.24 -16.07 4.04
C ALA A 86 -16.35 -16.22 5.10
N ALA A 87 -17.29 -15.27 5.17
CA ALA A 87 -18.38 -15.31 6.13
C ALA A 87 -19.42 -16.40 5.83
N THR A 88 -19.63 -16.73 4.54
CA THR A 88 -20.68 -17.67 4.12
C THR A 88 -20.17 -19.07 3.78
N GLY A 89 -18.85 -19.24 3.64
CA GLY A 89 -18.24 -20.49 3.19
C GLY A 89 -18.60 -20.86 1.75
N ARG A 90 -18.99 -19.89 0.92
CA ARG A 90 -19.44 -20.09 -0.46
C ARG A 90 -18.70 -19.17 -1.41
N ARG A 91 -18.48 -19.65 -2.64
CA ARG A 91 -18.00 -18.81 -3.73
C ARG A 91 -19.02 -17.68 -4.01
N VAL A 92 -18.52 -16.46 -4.16
CA VAL A 92 -19.28 -15.29 -4.60
C VAL A 92 -18.86 -14.97 -6.03
N ASP A 93 -19.81 -15.00 -6.96
CA ASP A 93 -19.57 -14.60 -8.35
C ASP A 93 -19.90 -13.11 -8.51
N LEU A 94 -18.94 -12.34 -9.01
CA LEU A 94 -19.15 -10.96 -9.40
C LEU A 94 -19.61 -10.92 -10.86
N ALA A 95 -20.60 -10.09 -11.17
CA ALA A 95 -20.92 -9.79 -12.55
C ALA A 95 -19.69 -9.10 -13.16
N ARG A 96 -19.17 -9.65 -14.27
CA ARG A 96 -18.09 -8.97 -15.01
C ARG A 96 -18.57 -7.57 -15.39
N ALA A 97 -17.71 -6.57 -15.16
CA ALA A 97 -17.73 -5.33 -15.93
C ALA A 97 -17.46 -5.64 -17.41
#